data_AF-A0A327L5Z5-F1
#
_entry.id   AF-A0A327L5Z5-F1
#
_cell.length_a   1.000
_cell.length_b   1.000
_cell.length_c   1.000
_cell.angle_alpha   90.00
_cell.angle_beta   90.00
_cell.angle_gamma   90.00
#
_symmetry.space_group_name_H-M   'P 1'
#
loop_
_entity.id
_entity.type
_entity.pdbx_description
1 polymer ?
#
loop_
_entity_poly.entity_id
_entity_poly.type
_entity_poly.pdbx_seq_one_letter_code
_entity_poly.pdbx_strand_id
1 'polypeptide(L)'
;SSPTMSPHCADETKYGVVDAVVKHFQDAQAKGAPVAGQNIRDIVTVNGVRVTVQDGTWGLVRASSNKPELVVVVESPVSEARMHDMFKAVDAVLRTHPEVGAYNQTI
;
A
#
# COMPACT_ATOMS: atom_id res chain seq x y z
N SER A 1 7.59 2.72 -12.39
CA SER A 1 6.53 2.12 -11.56
C SER A 1 6.71 0.62 -11.52
N SER A 2 6.20 -0.04 -10.48
CA SER A 2 6.08 -1.50 -10.44
C SER A 2 5.02 -1.98 -11.43
N PRO A 3 5.04 -3.27 -11.85
CA PRO A 3 3.83 -3.91 -12.33
C PRO A 3 2.73 -3.84 -11.26
N THR A 4 1.48 -4.05 -11.67
CA THR A 4 0.37 -4.21 -10.74
C THR A 4 0.51 -5.55 -10.01
N MET A 5 0.68 -5.50 -8.70
CA MET A 5 0.79 -6.69 -7.85
C MET A 5 -0.55 -6.94 -7.15
N SER A 6 -1.05 -8.16 -7.23
CA SER A 6 -2.37 -8.53 -6.71
C SER A 6 -2.25 -9.64 -5.68
N PRO A 7 -2.12 -9.33 -4.38
CA PRO A 7 -2.21 -10.35 -3.35
C PRO A 7 -3.66 -10.81 -3.22
N HIS A 8 -3.83 -12.12 -3.07
CA HIS A 8 -5.16 -12.71 -2.86
C HIS A 8 -5.80 -12.18 -1.57
N CYS A 9 -7.07 -11.80 -1.63
CA CYS A 9 -7.85 -11.47 -0.45
C CYS A 9 -9.34 -11.67 -0.79
N ALA A 10 -10.05 -12.47 0.01
CA ALA A 10 -11.42 -12.87 -0.28
C ALA A 10 -12.37 -11.66 -0.44
N ASP A 11 -13.42 -11.82 -1.25
CA ASP A 11 -14.36 -10.73 -1.55
C ASP A 11 -15.05 -10.19 -0.30
N GLU A 12 -15.30 -11.08 0.67
CA GLU A 12 -15.94 -10.79 1.95
C GLU A 12 -15.05 -9.98 2.90
N THR A 13 -13.72 -10.04 2.74
CA THR A 13 -12.75 -9.46 3.69
C THR A 13 -11.95 -8.29 3.11
N LYS A 14 -11.75 -8.24 1.78
CA LYS A 14 -10.82 -7.30 1.13
C LYS A 14 -11.12 -5.83 1.41
N TYR A 15 -12.39 -5.45 1.53
CA TYR A 15 -12.76 -4.06 1.82
C TYR A 15 -12.42 -3.67 3.26
N GLY A 16 -12.69 -4.55 4.23
CA GLY A 16 -12.31 -4.32 5.63
C GLY A 16 -10.80 -4.25 5.82
N VAL A 17 -10.04 -5.08 5.10
CA VAL A 17 -8.56 -4.99 5.07
C VAL A 17 -8.12 -3.63 4.53
N VAL A 18 -8.68 -3.18 3.40
CA VAL A 18 -8.33 -1.88 2.81
C VAL A 18 -8.66 -0.72 3.75
N ASP A 19 -9.80 -0.76 4.44
CA ASP A 19 -10.17 0.26 5.43
C ASP A 19 -9.17 0.32 6.61
N ALA A 20 -8.71 -0.85 7.07
CA ALA A 20 -7.71 -0.93 8.12
C ALA A 20 -6.35 -0.39 7.65
N VAL A 21 -5.94 -0.66 6.41
CA VAL A 21 -4.72 -0.14 5.81
C VAL A 21 -4.81 1.38 5.61
N VAL A 22 -5.96 1.90 5.15
CA VAL A 22 -6.23 3.34 5.08
C VAL A 22 -6.03 3.99 6.46
N LYS A 23 -6.66 3.42 7.49
CA LYS A 23 -6.55 3.91 8.87
C LYS A 23 -5.11 3.89 9.37
N HIS A 24 -4.37 2.82 9.10
CA HIS A 24 -2.95 2.71 9.48
C HIS A 24 -2.13 3.90 8.97
N PHE A 25 -2.25 4.24 7.68
CA PHE A 25 -1.49 5.35 7.11
C PHE A 25 -1.99 6.73 7.55
N GLN A 26 -3.30 6.89 7.80
CA GLN A 26 -3.83 8.12 8.41
C GLN A 26 -3.29 8.32 9.83
N ASP A 27 -3.28 7.26 10.64
CA ASP A 27 -2.73 7.29 12.00
C ASP A 27 -1.22 7.54 11.98
N ALA A 28 -0.48 6.95 11.03
CA ALA A 28 0.94 7.22 10.84
C ALA A 28 1.18 8.70 10.50
N GLN A 29 0.40 9.28 9.58
CA GLN A 29 0.50 10.69 9.24
C GLN A 29 0.19 11.59 10.44
N ALA A 30 -0.88 11.31 11.18
CA ALA A 30 -1.28 12.08 12.35
C ALA A 30 -0.22 12.07 13.47
N LYS A 31 0.51 10.95 13.60
CA LYS A 31 1.60 10.79 14.58
C LYS A 31 2.96 11.27 14.07
N GLY A 32 3.06 11.69 12.81
CA GLY A 32 4.34 12.00 12.16
C GLY A 32 5.26 10.77 12.03
N ALA A 33 4.70 9.57 12.03
CA ALA A 33 5.47 8.34 11.86
C ALA A 33 5.90 8.19 10.38
N PRO A 34 7.16 7.81 10.12
CA PRO A 34 7.65 7.70 8.76
C PRO A 34 7.14 6.45 8.05
N VAL A 35 6.97 6.55 6.73
CA VAL A 35 6.72 5.44 5.80
C VAL A 35 7.92 5.33 4.86
N ALA A 36 8.45 4.11 4.69
CA ALA A 36 9.67 3.89 3.90
C ALA A 36 10.84 4.83 4.29
N GLY A 37 10.95 5.14 5.59
CA GLY A 37 11.99 6.02 6.15
C GLY A 37 11.78 7.53 5.93
N GLN A 38 10.61 7.97 5.45
CA GLN A 38 10.33 9.39 5.21
C GLN A 38 8.96 9.80 5.76
N ASN A 39 8.80 11.09 6.04
CA ASN A 39 7.50 11.61 6.44
C ASN A 39 6.49 11.50 5.30
N ILE A 40 5.23 11.24 5.64
CA ILE A 40 4.13 11.28 4.69
C ILE A 40 3.90 12.74 4.27
N ARG A 41 3.97 13.00 2.96
CA ARG A 41 3.64 14.28 2.36
C ARG A 41 2.14 14.39 2.13
N ASP A 42 1.56 13.39 1.45
CA ASP A 42 0.15 13.38 1.06
C ASP A 42 -0.46 11.98 1.25
N ILE A 43 -1.76 11.95 1.59
CA ILE A 43 -2.58 10.74 1.59
C ILE A 43 -3.88 11.00 0.82
N VAL A 44 -4.25 10.09 -0.08
CA VAL A 44 -5.51 10.15 -0.84
C VAL A 44 -6.29 8.86 -0.60
N THR A 45 -7.53 8.99 -0.12
CA THR A 45 -8.32 7.86 0.41
C THR A 45 -9.62 7.54 -0.34
N VAL A 46 -9.79 8.06 -1.58
CA VAL A 46 -11.07 7.95 -2.32
C VAL A 46 -11.37 6.51 -2.79
N ASN A 47 -10.36 5.71 -3.12
CA ASN A 47 -10.49 4.35 -3.63
C ASN A 47 -9.36 3.47 -3.10
N GLY A 48 -9.44 3.14 -1.81
CA GLY A 48 -8.30 2.62 -1.05
C GLY A 48 -7.39 3.76 -0.60
N VAL A 49 -6.08 3.52 -0.51
CA VAL A 49 -5.11 4.53 -0.05
C VAL A 49 -3.97 4.67 -1.03
N ARG A 50 -3.66 5.91 -1.41
CA ARG A 50 -2.38 6.31 -1.98
C ARG A 50 -1.62 7.14 -0.97
N VAL A 51 -0.48 6.64 -0.51
CA VAL A 51 0.43 7.34 0.39
C VAL A 51 1.63 7.84 -0.42
N THR A 52 1.96 9.12 -0.30
CA THR A 52 3.13 9.75 -0.95
C THR A 52 4.04 10.32 0.12
N VAL A 53 5.32 10.00 0.06
CA VAL A 53 6.33 10.51 1.00
C VAL A 53 7.09 11.71 0.42
N GLN A 54 7.92 12.36 1.23
CA GLN A 54 8.57 13.64 0.92
C GLN A 54 9.27 13.70 -0.43
N ASP A 55 10.00 12.65 -0.81
CA ASP A 55 10.74 12.58 -2.08
C ASP A 55 9.86 12.30 -3.31
N GLY A 56 8.55 12.19 -3.13
CA GLY A 56 7.58 11.92 -4.18
C GLY A 56 7.36 10.43 -4.46
N THR A 57 8.09 9.52 -3.80
CA THR A 57 7.81 8.08 -3.84
C THR A 57 6.44 7.80 -3.27
N TRP A 58 5.69 6.90 -3.89
CA TRP A 58 4.33 6.60 -3.49
C TRP A 58 3.98 5.12 -3.61
N GLY A 59 3.00 4.70 -2.81
CA GLY A 59 2.39 3.39 -2.83
C GLY A 59 0.86 3.50 -2.84
N LEU A 60 0.21 2.61 -3.59
CA LEU A 60 -1.24 2.47 -3.70
C LEU A 60 -1.66 1.08 -3.20
N VAL A 61 -2.69 1.03 -2.36
CA VAL A 61 -3.42 -0.18 -2.01
C VAL A 61 -4.91 0.07 -2.21
N ARG A 62 -5.59 -0.81 -2.94
CA ARG A 62 -7.06 -0.78 -3.06
C ARG A 62 -7.63 -2.18 -3.21
N ALA A 63 -8.94 -2.33 -3.01
CA ALA A 63 -9.64 -3.56 -3.35
C ALA A 63 -9.86 -3.63 -4.87
N SER A 64 -9.68 -4.81 -5.46
CA SER A 64 -10.17 -5.07 -6.81
C SER A 64 -11.71 -5.10 -6.80
N SER A 65 -12.35 -4.45 -7.78
CA SER A 65 -13.82 -4.40 -7.83
C SER A 65 -14.47 -5.70 -8.30
N ASN A 66 -13.71 -6.58 -8.96
CA ASN A 66 -14.25 -7.76 -9.65
C ASN A 66 -13.49 -9.07 -9.38
N LYS A 67 -12.44 -9.03 -8.55
CA LYS A 67 -11.65 -10.20 -8.18
C LYS A 67 -11.44 -10.25 -6.67
N PRO A 68 -11.25 -11.46 -6.09
CA PRO A 68 -10.83 -11.64 -4.71
C PRO A 68 -9.33 -11.35 -4.56
N GLU A 69 -8.96 -10.10 -4.85
CA GLU A 69 -7.60 -9.59 -4.88
C GLU A 69 -7.57 -8.16 -4.34
N LEU A 70 -6.46 -7.79 -3.72
CA LEU A 70 -6.08 -6.39 -3.59
C LEU A 70 -5.30 -5.96 -4.84
N VAL A 71 -5.12 -4.66 -4.99
CA VAL A 71 -4.30 -4.05 -6.04
C VAL A 71 -3.25 -3.20 -5.36
N VAL A 72 -1.99 -3.55 -5.57
CA VAL A 72 -0.82 -2.87 -5.04
C VAL A 72 0.04 -2.35 -6.18
N VAL A 73 0.39 -1.07 -6.13
CA VAL A 73 1.32 -0.42 -7.07
C VAL A 73 2.22 0.50 -6.29
N VAL A 74 3.52 0.48 -6.58
CA VAL A 74 4.49 1.43 -6.04
C VAL A 74 5.28 2.10 -7.15
N GLU A 75 5.75 3.31 -6.90
CA GLU A 75 6.59 4.05 -7.84
C GLU A 75 7.47 5.03 -7.07
N SER A 76 8.70 5.21 -7.54
CA SER A 76 9.56 6.28 -7.08
C SER A 76 10.04 7.11 -8.26
N PRO A 77 10.02 8.46 -8.17
CA PRO A 77 10.69 9.33 -9.12
C PRO A 77 12.21 9.43 -8.84
N VAL A 78 12.69 8.87 -7.74
CA VAL A 78 14.08 9.02 -7.27
C VAL A 78 14.95 7.85 -7.71
N SER A 79 14.54 6.61 -7.40
CA SER A 79 15.30 5.41 -7.78
C SER A 79 14.49 4.13 -7.60
N GLU A 80 14.95 3.05 -8.23
CA GLU A 80 14.42 1.69 -8.02
C GLU A 80 14.53 1.25 -6.55
N ALA A 81 15.65 1.56 -5.88
CA ALA A 81 15.81 1.26 -4.46
C ALA A 81 14.70 1.88 -3.59
N ARG A 82 14.34 3.14 -3.84
CA ARG A 82 13.23 3.82 -3.14
C ARG A 82 11.87 3.20 -3.45
N MET A 83 11.66 2.73 -4.68
CA MET A 83 10.46 1.97 -5.03
C MET A 83 10.37 0.67 -4.23
N HIS A 84 11.48 -0.06 -4.06
CA HIS A 84 11.53 -1.29 -3.27
C HIS A 84 11.34 -1.03 -1.76
N ASP A 85 11.90 0.06 -1.23
CA ASP A 85 11.66 0.49 0.15
C ASP A 85 10.18 0.78 0.39
N MET A 86 9.52 1.45 -0.56
CA MET A 86 8.08 1.71 -0.50
C MET A 86 7.27 0.41 -0.56
N PHE A 87 7.64 -0.53 -1.44
CA PHE A 87 6.99 -1.84 -1.48
C PHE A 87 7.11 -2.57 -0.14
N LYS A 88 8.31 -2.64 0.45
CA LYS A 88 8.52 -3.27 1.76
C LYS A 88 7.69 -2.60 2.86
N ALA A 89 7.57 -1.28 2.85
CA ALA A 89 6.77 -0.55 3.83
C ALA A 89 5.27 -0.86 3.68
N VAL A 90 4.75 -0.89 2.44
CA VAL A 90 3.36 -1.25 2.16
C VAL A 90 3.08 -2.72 2.49
N ASP A 91 3.97 -3.63 2.08
CA ASP A 91 3.82 -5.05 2.33
C ASP A 91 3.87 -5.37 3.83
N ALA A 92 4.76 -4.72 4.59
CA ALA A 92 4.80 -4.88 6.04
C ALA A 92 3.46 -4.59 6.72
N VAL A 93 2.72 -3.57 6.25
CA VAL A 93 1.36 -3.28 6.74
C VAL A 93 0.39 -4.38 6.30
N LEU A 94 0.39 -4.74 5.02
CA LEU A 94 -0.49 -5.78 4.47
C LEU A 94 -0.31 -7.13 5.18
N ARG A 95 0.92 -7.50 5.54
CA ARG A 95 1.23 -8.74 6.25
C ARG A 95 0.78 -8.77 7.71
N THR A 96 0.33 -7.66 8.27
CA THR A 96 -0.38 -7.66 9.57
C THR A 96 -1.79 -8.21 9.47
N HIS A 97 -2.33 -8.38 8.25
CA HIS A 97 -3.65 -8.92 7.98
C HIS A 97 -3.55 -10.38 7.49
N PRO A 98 -3.97 -11.37 8.30
CA PRO A 98 -3.87 -12.78 7.92
C PRO A 98 -4.73 -13.16 6.69
N GLU A 99 -5.70 -12.33 6.33
CA GLU A 99 -6.57 -12.48 5.16
C GLU A 99 -5.84 -12.17 3.85
N VAL A 100 -4.65 -11.55 3.90
CA VAL A 100 -3.85 -11.20 2.72
C VAL A 100 -2.91 -12.35 2.36
N GLY A 101 -3.26 -13.06 1.30
CA GLY A 101 -2.54 -14.22 0.78
C GLY A 101 -1.29 -13.89 -0.03
N ALA A 102 -0.91 -14.84 -0.88
CA ALA A 102 0.23 -14.70 -1.78
C ALA A 102 -0.05 -13.66 -2.88
N TYR A 103 1.00 -12.97 -3.32
CA TYR A 103 0.96 -12.16 -4.53
C TYR A 103 0.97 -13.06 -5.77
N ASN A 104 0.25 -12.64 -6.80
CA ASN A 104 0.38 -13.21 -8.14
C ASN A 104 1.74 -12.92 -8.80
N GLN A 105 2.37 -11.79 -8.45
CA GLN A 105 3.71 -11.37 -8.86
C GLN A 105 4.28 -10.33 -7.89
N THR A 106 5.60 -10.14 -7.88
CA THR A 106 6.29 -9.20 -6.98
C THR A 106 7.51 -8.57 -7.65
N ILE A 107 8.16 -7.62 -6.98
CA ILE A 107 9.35 -6.89 -7.41
C ILE A 107 10.51 -7.08 -6.43
#